data_AF-A0A1W1DXG4-F1
#
_entry.id   AF-A0A1W1DXG4-F1
#
_cell.length_a   1.000
_cell.length_b   1.000
_cell.length_c   1.000
_cell.angle_alpha   90.00
_cell.angle_beta   90.00
_cell.angle_gamma   90.00
#
_symmetry.space_group_name_H-M   'P 1'
#
loop_
_entity.id
_entity.type
_entity.pdbx_description
1 polymer ?
#
loop_
_entity_poly.entity_id
_entity_poly.type
_entity_poly.pdbx_seq_one_letter_code
_entity_poly.pdbx_strand_id
1 'polypeptide(L)'
;MKKSISISTVVTLATLFMMPLETIAKEAMTGKEISFERKLGNCLACHAIAGGKQTGNIGPPLIAMKARFPDRAVLRAQIWDATIKNPNSIMLPFGRHKIITESQIDKVTDFIHSL
;
A
#
# COMPACT_ATOMS: atom_id res chain seq x y z
N MET A 1 16.19 5.99 62.07
CA MET A 1 16.13 5.32 60.75
C MET A 1 15.27 6.18 59.83
N LYS A 2 15.86 6.99 58.95
CA LYS A 2 15.14 7.80 57.95
C LYS A 2 15.56 7.29 56.57
N LYS A 3 14.70 6.52 55.91
CA LYS A 3 14.95 6.04 54.54
C LYS A 3 14.53 7.14 53.56
N SER A 4 15.51 7.69 52.85
CA SER A 4 15.35 8.57 51.71
C SER A 4 14.77 7.79 50.54
N ILE A 5 13.56 8.16 50.12
CA ILE A 5 12.94 7.65 48.89
C ILE A 5 13.55 8.45 47.73
N SER A 6 14.30 7.78 46.87
CA SER A 6 14.92 8.35 45.68
C SER A 6 13.85 8.73 44.66
N ILE A 7 13.78 10.02 44.31
CA ILE A 7 12.78 10.63 43.43
C ILE A 7 13.11 10.40 41.93
N SER A 8 14.22 9.73 41.61
CA SER A 8 14.70 9.59 40.21
C SER A 8 13.94 8.60 39.32
N THR A 9 12.95 7.85 39.82
CA THR A 9 12.27 6.79 39.03
C THR A 9 10.96 7.20 38.35
N VAL A 10 10.49 8.44 38.48
CA VAL A 10 9.16 8.83 37.96
C VAL A 10 9.21 9.44 36.54
N VAL A 11 10.38 9.83 36.02
CA VAL A 11 10.48 10.57 34.74
C VAL A 11 10.59 9.66 33.50
N THR A 12 10.87 8.37 33.66
CA THR A 12 11.17 7.47 32.52
C THR A 12 9.98 6.78 31.86
N LEU A 13 8.74 7.01 32.30
CA LEU A 13 7.57 6.27 31.79
C LEU A 13 6.73 7.02 30.72
N ALA A 14 7.06 8.27 30.38
CA ALA A 14 6.22 9.10 29.51
C ALA A 14 6.55 9.05 28.00
N THR A 15 7.58 8.31 27.57
CA THR A 15 8.04 8.30 26.15
C THR A 15 7.53 7.12 25.31
N LEU A 16 6.70 6.23 25.86
CA LEU A 16 6.37 4.95 25.22
C LEU A 16 5.14 4.92 24.29
N PHE A 17 4.51 6.06 23.96
CA PHE A 17 3.30 6.07 23.11
C PHE A 17 3.29 7.11 21.96
N MET A 18 4.45 7.61 21.51
CA MET A 18 4.51 8.31 20.22
C MET A 18 4.51 7.27 19.09
N MET A 19 3.32 6.85 18.64
CA MET A 19 3.22 6.21 17.32
C MET A 19 3.67 7.23 16.25
N PRO A 20 4.43 6.80 15.22
CA PRO A 20 4.91 7.73 14.19
C PRO A 20 3.73 8.31 13.41
N LEU A 21 3.57 9.63 13.40
CA LEU A 21 2.51 10.32 12.64
C LEU A 21 2.52 9.92 11.14
N GLU A 22 3.68 9.54 10.62
CA GLU A 22 3.86 9.06 9.24
C GLU A 22 3.06 7.79 8.90
N THR A 23 2.87 6.86 9.86
CA THR A 23 2.10 5.63 9.59
C THR A 23 0.61 5.94 9.43
N ILE A 24 0.09 6.87 10.24
CA ILE A 24 -1.30 7.31 10.18
C ILE A 24 -1.60 8.01 8.84
N ALA A 25 -0.69 8.88 8.38
CA ALA A 25 -0.85 9.58 7.12
C ALA A 25 -0.88 8.64 5.91
N LYS A 26 -0.02 7.60 5.89
CA LYS A 26 0.01 6.61 4.79
C LYS A 26 -1.24 5.73 4.74
N GLU A 27 -1.83 5.42 5.88
CA GLU A 27 -3.10 4.68 5.91
C GLU A 27 -4.30 5.55 5.48
N ALA A 28 -4.23 6.87 5.64
CA ALA A 28 -5.31 7.77 5.20
C ALA A 28 -5.36 7.96 3.67
N MET A 29 -4.30 7.63 2.95
CA MET A 29 -4.22 7.81 1.49
C MET A 29 -5.34 7.06 0.74
N THR A 30 -5.77 7.65 -0.37
CA THR A 30 -6.72 7.05 -1.32
C THR A 30 -6.03 5.99 -2.20
N GLY A 31 -6.81 5.11 -2.82
CA GLY A 31 -6.28 4.10 -3.74
C GLY A 31 -5.44 4.70 -4.88
N LYS A 32 -5.89 5.82 -5.46
CA LYS A 32 -5.15 6.54 -6.50
C LYS A 32 -3.81 7.06 -6.02
N GLU A 33 -3.77 7.70 -4.85
CA GLU A 33 -2.53 8.23 -4.28
C GLU A 33 -1.54 7.10 -4.00
N ILE A 34 -2.01 5.98 -3.42
CA ILE A 34 -1.17 4.81 -3.18
C ILE A 34 -0.64 4.23 -4.50
N SER A 35 -1.50 4.10 -5.52
CA SER A 35 -1.09 3.60 -6.84
C SER A 35 -0.03 4.48 -7.50
N PHE A 36 -0.05 5.79 -7.27
CA PHE A 36 0.85 6.74 -7.94
C PHE A 36 2.10 7.07 -7.12
N GLU A 37 2.09 6.78 -5.82
CA GLU A 37 3.22 7.02 -4.93
C GLU A 37 4.38 6.04 -5.21
N ARG A 38 5.56 6.62 -5.48
CA ARG A 38 6.78 5.89 -5.87
C ARG A 38 7.29 4.96 -4.77
N LYS A 39 7.08 5.32 -3.50
CA LYS A 39 7.47 4.52 -2.33
C LYS A 39 6.42 3.47 -1.94
N LEU A 40 5.26 3.44 -2.60
CA LEU A 40 4.16 2.52 -2.30
C LEU A 40 3.82 1.69 -3.55
N GLY A 41 2.68 1.95 -4.20
CA GLY A 41 2.21 1.15 -5.33
C GLY A 41 3.04 1.34 -6.59
N ASN A 42 3.56 2.55 -6.84
CA ASN A 42 4.37 2.91 -8.01
C ASN A 42 3.85 2.32 -9.34
N CYS A 43 2.53 2.19 -9.49
CA CYS A 43 1.91 1.44 -10.58
C CYS A 43 2.19 2.10 -11.94
N LEU A 44 2.35 3.43 -11.95
CA LEU A 44 2.67 4.21 -13.13
C LEU A 44 4.04 3.87 -13.74
N ALA A 45 4.96 3.29 -12.97
CA ALA A 45 6.26 2.87 -13.51
C ALA A 45 6.11 1.80 -14.60
N CYS A 46 5.05 0.99 -14.54
CA CYS A 46 4.78 -0.07 -15.51
C CYS A 46 3.53 0.14 -16.35
N HIS A 47 2.52 0.84 -15.83
CA HIS A 47 1.20 0.93 -16.45
C HIS A 47 0.80 2.37 -16.78
N ALA A 48 0.13 2.54 -17.92
CA ALA A 48 -0.65 3.73 -18.19
C ALA A 48 -1.98 3.69 -17.42
N ILE A 49 -2.26 4.73 -16.63
CA ILE A 49 -3.47 4.87 -15.80
C ILE A 49 -4.01 6.29 -15.99
N ALA A 50 -5.34 6.44 -16.14
CA ALA A 50 -5.97 7.74 -16.33
C ALA A 50 -5.60 8.74 -15.23
N GLY A 51 -5.18 9.95 -15.63
CA GLY A 51 -4.71 11.00 -14.72
C GLY A 51 -3.29 10.81 -14.17
N GLY A 52 -2.58 9.75 -14.56
CA GLY A 52 -1.15 9.57 -14.31
C GLY A 52 -0.29 10.39 -15.28
N LYS A 53 0.95 10.67 -14.89
CA LYS A 53 1.98 11.31 -15.73
C LYS A 53 3.22 10.42 -15.77
N GLN A 54 4.04 10.56 -16.83
CA GLN A 54 5.29 9.79 -17.00
C GLN A 54 5.06 8.27 -16.85
N THR A 55 4.04 7.75 -17.52
CA THR A 55 3.61 6.36 -17.38
C THR A 55 4.48 5.41 -18.20
N GLY A 56 4.71 4.22 -17.67
CA GLY A 56 5.35 3.11 -18.37
C GLY A 56 4.39 2.33 -19.27
N ASN A 57 4.98 1.42 -20.05
CA ASN A 57 4.29 0.52 -20.98
C ASN A 57 4.76 -0.94 -20.84
N ILE A 58 5.42 -1.26 -19.73
CA ILE A 58 5.91 -2.60 -19.42
C ILE A 58 4.72 -3.55 -19.16
N GLY A 59 3.72 -3.06 -18.42
CA GLY A 59 2.44 -3.71 -18.24
C GLY A 59 1.38 -3.11 -19.18
N PRO A 60 0.24 -3.80 -19.38
CA PRO A 60 -0.85 -3.27 -20.19
C PRO A 60 -1.44 -1.99 -19.58
N PRO A 61 -2.01 -1.08 -20.38
CA PRO A 61 -2.78 0.04 -19.84
C PRO A 61 -3.93 -0.46 -18.95
N LEU A 62 -4.24 0.26 -17.88
CA LEU A 62 -5.34 -0.05 -16.96
C LEU A 62 -6.55 0.79 -17.33
N ILE A 63 -7.33 0.26 -18.26
CA ILE A 63 -8.57 0.84 -18.78
C ILE A 63 -9.67 -0.24 -18.80
N ALA A 64 -10.92 0.17 -18.64
CA ALA A 64 -12.09 -0.71 -18.69
C ALA A 64 -11.94 -1.92 -17.76
N MET A 65 -11.45 -1.67 -16.55
CA MET A 65 -11.00 -2.69 -15.61
C MET A 65 -12.16 -3.51 -15.06
N LYS A 66 -13.37 -2.95 -14.92
CA LYS A 66 -14.57 -3.73 -14.58
C LYS A 66 -14.90 -4.81 -15.62
N ALA A 67 -14.71 -4.50 -16.90
CA ALA A 67 -14.96 -5.47 -17.98
C ALA A 67 -13.90 -6.57 -18.00
N ARG A 68 -12.63 -6.21 -17.70
CA ARG A 68 -11.50 -7.16 -17.64
C ARG A 68 -11.50 -8.02 -16.38
N PHE A 69 -11.98 -7.47 -15.27
CA PHE A 69 -12.12 -8.12 -13.97
C PHE A 69 -13.54 -7.91 -13.43
N PRO A 70 -14.55 -8.64 -13.94
CA PRO A 70 -15.91 -8.54 -13.43
C PRO A 70 -16.01 -8.85 -11.93
N ASP A 71 -15.16 -9.77 -11.47
CA ASP A 71 -14.98 -10.08 -10.06
C ASP A 71 -13.80 -9.31 -9.46
N ARG A 72 -14.12 -8.44 -8.49
CA ARG A 72 -13.14 -7.67 -7.70
C ARG A 72 -12.11 -8.57 -7.02
N ALA A 73 -12.51 -9.73 -6.50
CA ALA A 73 -11.61 -10.63 -5.78
C ALA A 73 -10.49 -11.16 -6.69
N VAL A 74 -10.79 -11.38 -7.98
CA VAL A 74 -9.82 -11.81 -8.99
C VAL A 74 -8.80 -10.71 -9.27
N LEU A 75 -9.22 -9.44 -9.32
CA LEU A 75 -8.32 -8.30 -9.44
C LEU A 75 -7.47 -8.13 -8.17
N ARG A 76 -8.09 -8.24 -6.99
CA ARG A 76 -7.39 -8.16 -5.71
C ARG A 76 -6.29 -9.22 -5.63
N ALA A 77 -6.58 -10.46 -6.01
CA ALA A 77 -5.59 -11.54 -6.03
C ALA A 77 -4.44 -11.25 -7.00
N GLN A 78 -4.74 -10.68 -8.18
CA GLN A 78 -3.72 -10.24 -9.14
C GLN A 78 -2.81 -9.15 -8.57
N ILE A 79 -3.35 -8.16 -7.85
CA ILE A 79 -2.58 -7.09 -7.23
C ILE A 79 -1.80 -7.61 -6.01
N TRP A 80 -2.42 -8.46 -5.21
CA TRP A 80 -1.79 -9.04 -4.01
C TRP A 80 -0.59 -9.91 -4.40
N ASP A 81 -0.75 -10.76 -5.41
CA ASP A 81 0.31 -11.61 -5.96
C ASP A 81 0.04 -12.05 -7.41
N ALA A 82 0.65 -11.33 -8.35
CA ALA A 82 0.60 -11.66 -9.77
C ALA A 82 1.33 -12.96 -10.13
N THR A 83 2.28 -13.42 -9.30
CA THR A 83 3.11 -14.59 -9.64
C THR A 83 2.35 -15.91 -9.48
N ILE A 84 1.23 -15.92 -8.76
CA ILE A 84 0.35 -17.09 -8.64
C ILE A 84 -0.23 -17.49 -10.00
N LYS A 85 -0.63 -16.51 -10.83
CA LYS A 85 -1.14 -16.76 -12.18
C LYS A 85 -0.03 -16.89 -13.22
N ASN A 86 1.06 -16.15 -13.04
CA ASN A 86 2.21 -16.19 -13.92
C ASN A 86 3.51 -16.14 -13.11
N PRO A 87 4.20 -17.29 -12.87
CA PRO A 87 5.44 -17.33 -12.10
C PRO A 87 6.55 -16.42 -12.61
N ASN A 88 6.51 -16.04 -13.89
CA ASN A 88 7.47 -15.14 -14.54
C ASN A 88 7.00 -13.67 -14.57
N SER A 89 5.95 -13.34 -13.84
CA SER A 89 5.44 -11.97 -13.75
C SER A 89 6.47 -11.05 -13.12
N ILE A 90 6.72 -9.93 -13.78
CA ILE A 90 7.52 -8.81 -13.25
C ILE A 90 6.69 -7.84 -12.40
N MET A 91 5.36 -7.95 -12.42
CA MET A 91 4.50 -7.20 -11.50
C MET A 91 4.76 -7.67 -10.08
N LEU A 92 5.04 -6.71 -9.18
CA LEU A 92 5.44 -7.02 -7.82
C LEU A 92 4.30 -7.70 -7.04
N PRO A 93 4.62 -8.69 -6.20
CA PRO A 93 3.64 -9.32 -5.32
C PRO A 93 3.47 -8.49 -4.03
N PHE A 94 2.64 -7.46 -4.14
CA PHE A 94 2.49 -6.41 -3.12
C PHE A 94 2.15 -6.95 -1.73
N GLY A 95 1.27 -7.95 -1.64
CA GLY A 95 0.83 -8.53 -0.37
C GLY A 95 1.88 -9.47 0.25
N ARG A 96 2.39 -10.41 -0.54
CA ARG A 96 3.37 -11.40 -0.06
C ARG A 96 4.66 -10.76 0.44
N HIS A 97 5.13 -9.70 -0.21
CA HIS A 97 6.30 -8.94 0.24
C HIS A 97 5.96 -7.78 1.18
N LYS A 98 4.68 -7.60 1.54
CA LYS A 98 4.19 -6.55 2.45
C LYS A 98 4.63 -5.15 2.03
N ILE A 99 4.63 -4.89 0.72
CA ILE A 99 5.03 -3.59 0.14
C ILE A 99 4.04 -2.50 0.55
N ILE A 100 2.76 -2.86 0.61
CA ILE A 100 1.65 -2.05 1.12
C ILE A 100 0.76 -2.92 2.00
N THR A 101 -0.02 -2.31 2.89
CA THR A 101 -0.90 -3.04 3.82
C THR A 101 -2.11 -3.65 3.12
N GLU A 102 -2.80 -4.60 3.75
CA GLU A 102 -4.01 -5.21 3.18
C GLU A 102 -5.10 -4.16 2.89
N SER A 103 -5.27 -3.19 3.79
CA SER A 103 -6.16 -2.02 3.62
C SER A 103 -5.79 -1.22 2.37
N GLN A 104 -4.49 -0.93 2.18
CA GLN A 104 -4.00 -0.23 1.00
C GLN A 104 -4.19 -1.05 -0.28
N ILE A 105 -4.00 -2.38 -0.24
CA ILE A 105 -4.27 -3.27 -1.39
C ILE A 105 -5.75 -3.21 -1.77
N ASP A 106 -6.65 -3.21 -0.79
CA ASP A 106 -8.09 -3.09 -1.04
C ASP A 106 -8.44 -1.75 -1.69
N LYS A 107 -7.90 -0.63 -1.18
CA LYS A 107 -8.10 0.70 -1.77
C LYS A 107 -7.54 0.79 -3.20
N VAL A 108 -6.35 0.25 -3.44
CA VAL A 108 -5.75 0.20 -4.79
C VAL A 108 -6.63 -0.66 -5.70
N THR A 109 -7.11 -1.80 -5.22
CA THR A 109 -8.03 -2.67 -5.97
C THR A 109 -9.29 -1.92 -6.38
N ASP A 110 -9.93 -1.19 -5.45
CA ASP A 110 -11.14 -0.44 -5.72
C ASP A 110 -10.91 0.67 -6.76
N PHE A 111 -9.80 1.40 -6.61
CA PHE A 111 -9.44 2.44 -7.56
C PHE A 111 -9.19 1.85 -8.95
N ILE A 112 -8.35 0.82 -9.07
CA ILE A 112 -8.06 0.20 -10.36
C ILE A 112 -9.32 -0.44 -10.97
N HIS A 113 -10.16 -1.09 -10.17
CA HIS A 113 -11.43 -1.66 -10.63
C HIS A 113 -12.37 -0.60 -11.20
N SER A 114 -12.33 0.63 -10.67
CA SER A 114 -13.21 1.72 -11.11
C SER A 114 -12.87 2.31 -12.49
N LEU A 115 -11.70 1.98 -13.04
CA LEU A 115 -11.17 2.46 -14.34
C LEU A 115 -11.79 1.76 -15.56
#